data_AF-A0A4Q2EEW7-F1
#
_entry.id   AF-A0A4Q2EEW7-F1
#
_cell.length_a   1.000
_cell.length_b   1.000
_cell.length_c   1.000
_cell.angle_alpha   90.00
_cell.angle_beta   90.00
_cell.angle_gamma   90.00
#
_symmetry.space_group_name_H-M   'P 1'
#
loop_
_entity.id
_entity.type
_entity.pdbx_description
1 polymer ?
#
loop_
_entity_poly.entity_id
_entity_poly.type
_entity_poly.pdbx_seq_one_letter_code
_entity_poly.pdbx_strand_id
1 'polypeptide(L)'
;MVATAGLTGLTSGNADAATCSELSMPVYQALNPTSGAQLLSPWPNEVAGAKNYGFTENRGLVGYGAWASGSGYNPVTRMYNASTTDFVWLANPADISAAQSAGYARQDVIGFAAATTPTACTTPIYRVTRGKATRNAWSDSELATLTSTGWTNRGVAFYLKVPGAQPSATPTPTPNTPTPTPTPTPTPTPTAAEPTSTPTAPGTSPDGQPGTDDPTTFSIAIIGDTQTEVLTDSDRRFTNRTQWLAKNKDALDLRYVLQTGDLSNWGWLVPEQYARAKAATSVLTNAGIPFTGAIGNHDTRAVGWDGVQGSSGYGGSAYANNPECATRLGANQCHSWTLVQDTEEFRKAYPVSSLKNVGGTYESGKPDNVWTTFSANDTDWLVLTLELWPRQGVVDWAKQVVASHPNHNVIIQTHHYLEGNGTIATYNGGYGATSPKYLYDQVVSAYPNVKIVASGHTGSFTSRKDTVNGNTVVSYLGNDLGDAANPVRIVTINTATGQVTSKVDNPIDGTVKGTTSDTITLTRKA
;
A
#
# COMPACT_ATOMS: atom_id res chain seq x y z
N MET A 1 -42.91 -33.56 -17.64
CA MET A 1 -42.56 -34.55 -16.59
C MET A 1 -41.08 -34.86 -16.78
N VAL A 2 -40.22 -34.33 -15.91
CA VAL A 2 -39.62 -35.00 -14.73
C VAL A 2 -38.47 -35.94 -15.12
N ALA A 3 -37.27 -35.48 -14.74
CA ALA A 3 -36.08 -36.21 -14.24
C ALA A 3 -35.41 -37.24 -15.19
N THR A 4 -34.12 -37.55 -15.11
CA THR A 4 -33.15 -37.61 -14.02
C THR A 4 -31.75 -37.69 -14.66
N ALA A 5 -30.75 -36.98 -14.12
CA ALA A 5 -29.34 -37.35 -14.31
C ALA A 5 -28.62 -37.22 -12.96
N GLY A 6 -28.12 -38.35 -12.47
CA GLY A 6 -27.43 -38.51 -11.20
C GLY A 6 -25.95 -38.14 -11.24
N LEU A 7 -25.45 -37.78 -10.07
CA LEU A 7 -24.07 -37.45 -9.72
C LEU A 7 -23.12 -38.66 -9.81
N THR A 8 -21.89 -38.41 -10.27
CA THR A 8 -20.60 -38.81 -9.65
C THR A 8 -19.57 -37.79 -10.16
N GLY A 9 -18.96 -36.94 -9.35
CA GLY A 9 -18.00 -37.25 -8.29
C GLY A 9 -16.79 -36.32 -8.46
N LEU A 10 -17.00 -35.01 -8.39
CA LEU A 10 -15.91 -34.06 -8.19
C LEU A 10 -15.53 -34.15 -6.72
N THR A 11 -14.31 -34.60 -6.45
CA THR A 11 -13.74 -34.63 -5.12
C THR A 11 -13.82 -33.23 -4.53
N SER A 12 -14.53 -33.14 -3.41
CA SER A 12 -14.48 -32.02 -2.49
C SER A 12 -13.02 -31.77 -2.13
N GLY A 13 -12.40 -30.78 -2.78
CA GLY A 13 -11.32 -30.06 -2.16
C GLY A 13 -11.89 -29.49 -0.88
N ASN A 14 -11.43 -30.01 0.26
CA ASN A 14 -11.72 -29.41 1.55
C ASN A 14 -11.47 -27.91 1.43
N ALA A 15 -12.46 -27.10 1.79
CA ALA A 15 -12.22 -25.71 2.13
C ALA A 15 -11.30 -25.73 3.35
N ASP A 16 -9.99 -25.77 3.09
CA ASP A 16 -8.99 -25.67 4.13
C ASP A 16 -9.30 -24.39 4.91
N ALA A 17 -9.45 -24.58 6.22
CA ALA A 17 -9.78 -23.54 7.18
C ALA A 17 -8.94 -22.30 6.90
N ALA A 18 -9.61 -21.15 6.68
CA ALA A 18 -8.96 -19.84 6.64
C ALA A 18 -7.96 -19.79 7.80
N THR A 19 -6.67 -19.74 7.48
CA THR A 19 -5.63 -19.81 8.50
C THR A 19 -5.71 -18.53 9.32
N CYS A 20 -6.01 -18.67 10.61
CA CYS A 20 -6.28 -17.54 11.50
C CYS A 20 -5.02 -16.75 11.87
N SER A 21 -3.91 -17.02 11.18
CA SER A 21 -2.73 -16.16 11.10
C SER A 21 -3.07 -14.77 10.59
N GLU A 22 -4.08 -14.64 9.74
CA GLU A 22 -4.51 -13.35 9.20
C GLU A 22 -5.19 -12.46 10.24
N LEU A 23 -5.78 -13.06 11.29
CA LEU A 23 -6.37 -12.36 12.43
C LEU A 23 -5.28 -11.90 13.42
N SER A 24 -4.49 -10.93 12.99
CA SER A 24 -3.34 -10.39 13.74
C SER A 24 -3.47 -8.90 14.08
N MET A 25 -4.47 -8.19 13.56
CA MET A 25 -4.68 -6.79 13.88
C MET A 25 -5.33 -6.65 15.26
N PRO A 26 -4.69 -6.00 16.25
CA PRO A 26 -5.30 -5.83 17.57
C PRO A 26 -6.57 -4.97 17.47
N VAL A 27 -7.56 -5.24 18.31
CA VAL A 27 -8.76 -4.41 18.48
C VAL A 27 -8.85 -4.07 19.96
N TYR A 28 -8.77 -2.78 20.27
CA TYR A 28 -8.88 -2.23 21.62
C TYR A 28 -10.27 -1.65 21.85
N GLN A 29 -10.73 -1.68 23.11
CA GLN A 29 -12.03 -1.14 23.50
C GLN A 29 -11.89 -0.12 24.65
N ALA A 30 -12.63 0.98 24.55
CA ALA A 30 -12.97 1.82 25.69
C ALA A 30 -14.48 2.02 25.77
N LEU A 31 -14.98 2.23 26.99
CA LEU A 31 -16.39 2.44 27.28
C LEU A 31 -16.58 3.81 27.93
N ASN A 32 -17.65 4.48 27.54
CA ASN A 32 -18.17 5.63 28.27
C ASN A 32 -19.14 5.12 29.35
N PRO A 33 -18.80 5.21 30.65
CA PRO A 33 -19.63 4.67 31.71
C PRO A 33 -20.93 5.45 31.90
N THR A 34 -20.98 6.72 31.47
CA THR A 34 -22.15 7.59 31.59
C THR A 34 -23.16 7.33 30.47
N SER A 35 -22.71 7.34 29.21
CA SER A 35 -23.61 7.14 28.06
C SER A 35 -23.87 5.68 27.76
N GLY A 36 -22.96 4.78 28.16
CA GLY A 36 -22.99 3.39 27.75
C GLY A 36 -22.35 3.15 26.38
N ALA A 37 -21.89 4.18 25.65
CA ALA A 37 -21.25 4.00 24.35
C ALA A 37 -19.93 3.24 24.45
N GLN A 38 -19.52 2.59 23.37
CA GLN A 38 -18.19 2.01 23.22
C GLN A 38 -17.40 2.69 22.10
N LEU A 39 -16.09 2.58 22.18
CA LEU A 39 -15.18 2.85 21.09
C LEU A 39 -14.32 1.60 20.84
N LEU A 40 -14.35 1.06 19.62
CA LEU A 40 -13.38 0.07 19.16
C LEU A 40 -12.41 0.71 18.17
N SER A 41 -11.14 0.43 18.36
CA SER A 41 -10.09 0.88 17.46
C SER A 41 -8.92 -0.08 17.51
N PRO A 42 -8.26 -0.36 16.38
CA PRO A 42 -6.99 -1.08 16.43
C PRO A 42 -5.85 -0.20 16.95
N TRP A 43 -6.07 1.11 17.11
CA TRP A 43 -5.05 2.05 17.56
C TRP A 43 -5.22 2.33 19.05
N PRO A 44 -4.28 1.85 19.91
CA PRO A 44 -4.41 2.03 21.36
C PRO A 44 -4.38 3.50 21.78
N ASN A 45 -3.76 4.38 20.97
CA ASN A 45 -3.74 5.83 21.20
C ASN A 45 -5.11 6.49 20.97
N GLU A 46 -5.91 5.98 20.03
CA GLU A 46 -7.28 6.48 19.83
C GLU A 46 -8.14 6.14 21.05
N VAL A 47 -8.03 4.91 21.54
CA VAL A 47 -8.71 4.44 22.76
C VAL A 47 -8.24 5.22 23.99
N ALA A 48 -6.93 5.48 24.12
CA ALA A 48 -6.37 6.27 25.22
C ALA A 48 -6.81 7.75 25.15
N GLY A 49 -6.92 8.32 23.95
CA GLY A 49 -7.40 9.68 23.73
C GLY A 49 -8.91 9.84 23.96
N ALA A 50 -9.67 8.76 23.78
CA ALA A 50 -11.13 8.75 23.94
C ALA A 50 -11.61 9.14 25.35
N LYS A 51 -10.73 9.03 26.37
CA LYS A 51 -11.00 9.54 27.72
C LYS A 51 -11.40 11.02 27.74
N ASN A 52 -10.87 11.82 26.81
CA ASN A 52 -11.21 13.25 26.67
C ASN A 52 -12.65 13.47 26.20
N TYR A 53 -13.30 12.42 25.69
CA TYR A 53 -14.69 12.40 25.24
C TYR A 53 -15.58 11.52 26.14
N GLY A 54 -15.12 11.24 27.37
CA GLY A 54 -15.87 10.50 28.38
C GLY A 54 -15.72 8.98 28.32
N PHE A 55 -14.91 8.42 27.42
CA PHE A 55 -14.60 6.98 27.40
C PHE A 55 -13.52 6.63 28.42
N THR A 56 -13.88 6.69 29.70
CA THR A 56 -12.92 6.55 30.80
C THR A 56 -12.67 5.11 31.24
N GLU A 57 -13.51 4.16 30.82
CA GLU A 57 -13.33 2.75 31.14
C GLU A 57 -12.59 2.05 29.99
N ASN A 58 -11.25 2.02 30.08
CA ASN A 58 -10.40 1.37 29.09
C ASN A 58 -10.34 -0.15 29.35
N ARG A 59 -10.86 -0.95 28.41
CA ARG A 59 -10.89 -2.42 28.46
C ARG A 59 -9.63 -3.05 27.84
N GLY A 60 -8.78 -2.24 27.19
CA GLY A 60 -7.56 -2.72 26.56
C GLY A 60 -7.85 -3.58 25.33
N LEU A 61 -6.94 -4.51 25.03
CA LEU A 61 -7.05 -5.43 23.89
C LEU A 61 -8.19 -6.42 24.12
N VAL A 62 -9.15 -6.46 23.20
CA VAL A 62 -10.34 -7.32 23.29
C VAL A 62 -10.44 -8.36 22.17
N GLY A 63 -9.70 -8.19 21.08
CA GLY A 63 -9.72 -9.14 19.97
C GLY A 63 -8.63 -8.87 18.94
N TYR A 64 -8.56 -9.74 17.94
CA TYR A 64 -7.74 -9.59 16.75
C TYR A 64 -8.59 -9.75 15.48
N GLY A 65 -8.59 -8.71 14.64
CA GLY A 65 -9.13 -8.68 13.28
C GLY A 65 -8.06 -8.85 12.21
N ALA A 66 -8.43 -8.70 10.94
CA ALA A 66 -7.52 -8.81 9.80
C ALA A 66 -7.09 -7.44 9.25
N TRP A 67 -5.86 -7.38 8.72
CA TRP A 67 -5.27 -6.18 8.09
C TRP A 67 -5.85 -5.81 6.74
N ALA A 68 -6.44 -6.78 6.03
CA ALA A 68 -7.05 -6.58 4.72
C ALA A 68 -8.38 -7.32 4.62
N SER A 69 -9.25 -6.83 3.73
CA SER A 69 -10.41 -7.59 3.26
C SER A 69 -9.97 -8.66 2.27
N GLY A 70 -10.52 -9.87 2.38
CA GLY A 70 -10.12 -11.05 1.58
C GLY A 70 -11.18 -12.15 1.62
N SER A 71 -10.87 -13.35 1.11
CA SER A 71 -11.82 -14.48 1.06
C SER A 71 -12.26 -14.93 2.46
N GLY A 72 -13.32 -14.33 2.99
CA GLY A 72 -13.92 -14.64 4.30
C GLY A 72 -13.88 -13.51 5.34
N TYR A 73 -13.21 -12.38 5.06
CA TYR A 73 -13.10 -11.24 5.97
C TYR A 73 -13.66 -9.96 5.34
N ASN A 74 -14.65 -9.36 5.99
CA ASN A 74 -15.32 -8.14 5.54
C ASN A 74 -14.86 -6.93 6.36
N PRO A 75 -14.66 -5.75 5.74
CA PRO A 75 -14.36 -4.53 6.46
C PRO A 75 -15.40 -4.23 7.55
N VAL A 76 -14.93 -3.88 8.75
CA VAL A 76 -15.82 -3.43 9.82
C VAL A 76 -15.98 -1.92 9.76
N THR A 77 -17.20 -1.49 9.44
CA THR A 77 -17.53 -0.08 9.23
C THR A 77 -17.83 0.61 10.56
N ARG A 78 -17.20 1.77 10.81
CA ARG A 78 -17.54 2.65 11.95
C ARG A 78 -18.72 3.48 11.56
N MET A 79 -19.71 3.53 12.44
CA MET A 79 -20.77 4.50 12.27
C MET A 79 -20.98 5.27 13.57
N TYR A 80 -21.23 6.56 13.45
CA TYR A 80 -21.39 7.49 14.56
C TYR A 80 -22.72 8.22 14.44
N ASN A 81 -23.47 8.29 15.54
CA ASN A 81 -24.70 9.07 15.64
C ASN A 81 -24.45 10.30 16.51
N ALA A 82 -24.36 11.48 15.88
CA ALA A 82 -24.07 12.72 16.58
C ALA A 82 -25.16 13.12 17.60
N SER A 83 -26.42 12.75 17.35
CA SER A 83 -27.55 13.07 18.23
C SER A 83 -27.56 12.23 19.51
N THR A 84 -26.93 11.07 19.49
CA THR A 84 -26.85 10.17 20.65
C THR A 84 -25.44 10.00 21.20
N THR A 85 -24.43 10.57 20.54
CA THR A 85 -23.00 10.37 20.85
C THR A 85 -22.62 8.88 20.95
N ASP A 86 -23.27 8.04 20.13
CA ASP A 86 -23.08 6.58 20.11
C ASP A 86 -22.32 6.14 18.87
N PHE A 87 -21.59 5.03 19.00
CA PHE A 87 -20.89 4.40 17.91
C PHE A 87 -21.32 2.93 17.72
N VAL A 88 -21.29 2.47 16.48
CA VAL A 88 -21.52 1.07 16.14
C VAL A 88 -20.52 0.58 15.08
N TRP A 89 -20.15 -0.71 15.18
CA TRP A 89 -19.22 -1.41 14.31
C TRP A 89 -19.96 -2.51 13.57
N LEU A 90 -20.02 -2.44 12.24
CA LEU A 90 -20.88 -3.31 11.43
C LEU A 90 -20.11 -3.87 10.23
N ALA A 91 -20.16 -5.19 10.05
CA ALA A 91 -19.54 -5.88 8.92
C ALA A 91 -20.56 -6.30 7.84
N ASN A 92 -21.86 -6.33 8.17
CA ASN A 92 -22.94 -6.73 7.27
C ASN A 92 -23.57 -5.51 6.58
N PRO A 93 -23.66 -5.46 5.23
CA PRO A 93 -24.30 -4.37 4.49
C PRO A 93 -25.74 -4.05 4.91
N ALA A 94 -26.54 -5.06 5.29
CA ALA A 94 -27.92 -4.87 5.74
C ALA A 94 -27.98 -4.12 7.08
N ASP A 95 -27.10 -4.47 8.02
CA ASP A 95 -27.00 -3.76 9.30
C ASP A 95 -26.50 -2.34 9.11
N ILE A 96 -25.52 -2.11 8.22
CA ILE A 96 -25.03 -0.76 7.89
C ILE A 96 -26.18 0.10 7.37
N SER A 97 -26.98 -0.42 6.44
CA SER A 97 -28.14 0.28 5.88
C SER A 97 -29.20 0.60 6.94
N ALA A 98 -29.44 -0.34 7.87
CA ALA A 98 -30.34 -0.13 9.00
C ALA A 98 -29.82 0.96 9.95
N ALA A 99 -28.51 0.98 10.25
CA ALA A 99 -27.90 2.00 11.09
C ALA A 99 -27.94 3.39 10.45
N GLN A 100 -27.73 3.50 9.13
CA GLN A 100 -27.93 4.76 8.41
C GLN A 100 -29.36 5.28 8.54
N SER A 101 -30.34 4.38 8.41
CA SER A 101 -31.77 4.71 8.59
C SER A 101 -32.09 5.16 10.02
N ALA A 102 -31.32 4.69 11.00
CA ALA A 102 -31.40 5.10 12.40
C ALA A 102 -30.59 6.38 12.73
N GLY A 103 -30.02 7.05 11.72
CA GLY A 103 -29.31 8.33 11.88
C GLY A 103 -27.81 8.21 12.17
N TYR A 104 -27.20 7.04 11.99
CA TYR A 104 -25.74 6.91 12.07
C TYR A 104 -25.08 7.29 10.75
N ALA A 105 -24.05 8.14 10.81
CA ALA A 105 -23.20 8.47 9.68
C ALA A 105 -21.98 7.55 9.64
N ARG A 106 -21.55 7.12 8.44
CA ARG A 106 -20.30 6.38 8.27
C ARG A 106 -19.11 7.28 8.62
N GLN A 107 -18.14 6.70 9.32
CA GLN A 107 -16.86 7.35 9.61
C GLN A 107 -15.67 6.61 8.99
N ASP A 108 -15.83 5.37 8.50
CA ASP A 108 -14.86 4.52 7.74
C ASP A 108 -13.43 4.37 8.30
N VAL A 109 -13.13 4.95 9.46
CA VAL A 109 -11.80 5.03 10.09
C VAL A 109 -11.68 4.00 11.21
N ILE A 110 -11.63 2.71 10.88
CA ILE A 110 -11.32 1.67 11.86
C ILE A 110 -10.18 0.77 11.41
N GLY A 111 -9.93 0.63 10.11
CA GLY A 111 -8.74 -0.06 9.64
C GLY A 111 -8.72 -1.58 9.85
N PHE A 112 -9.75 -2.25 10.39
CA PHE A 112 -9.78 -3.73 10.55
C PHE A 112 -10.93 -4.41 9.80
N ALA A 113 -10.69 -5.64 9.35
CA ALA A 113 -11.69 -6.56 8.80
C ALA A 113 -12.00 -7.70 9.78
N ALA A 114 -13.20 -8.28 9.70
CA ALA A 114 -13.66 -9.36 10.57
C ALA A 114 -14.36 -10.46 9.77
N ALA A 115 -14.36 -11.68 10.28
CA ALA A 115 -15.09 -12.77 9.65
C ALA A 115 -16.60 -12.58 9.85
N THR A 116 -17.40 -12.91 8.84
CA THR A 116 -18.88 -12.87 8.94
C THR A 116 -19.51 -14.26 9.08
N THR A 117 -18.69 -15.31 9.04
CA THR A 117 -19.05 -16.70 9.32
C THR A 117 -18.11 -17.27 10.38
N PRO A 118 -18.57 -18.22 11.20
CA PRO A 118 -17.72 -18.82 12.24
C PRO A 118 -16.59 -19.65 11.62
N THR A 119 -15.43 -19.63 12.27
CA THR A 119 -14.27 -20.49 11.95
C THR A 119 -13.77 -21.16 13.23
N ALA A 120 -12.89 -22.16 13.10
CA ALA A 120 -12.39 -22.93 14.24
C ALA A 120 -11.60 -22.14 15.29
N CYS A 121 -11.21 -20.89 14.99
CA CYS A 121 -10.36 -20.05 15.84
C CYS A 121 -11.00 -18.71 16.22
N THR A 122 -12.25 -18.48 15.80
CA THR A 122 -12.96 -17.22 16.03
C THR A 122 -14.03 -17.39 17.09
N THR A 123 -14.29 -16.30 17.80
CA THR A 123 -15.34 -16.17 18.79
C THR A 123 -16.42 -15.23 18.23
N PRO A 124 -17.71 -15.55 18.39
CA PRO A 124 -18.79 -14.64 18.02
C PRO A 124 -18.75 -13.38 18.89
N ILE A 125 -18.78 -12.22 18.25
CA ILE A 125 -18.89 -10.93 18.93
C ILE A 125 -20.33 -10.44 18.78
N TYR A 126 -21.05 -10.34 19.88
CA TYR A 126 -22.48 -10.03 19.88
C TYR A 126 -22.72 -8.53 19.94
N ARG A 127 -23.66 -8.01 19.16
CA ARG A 127 -24.16 -6.63 19.30
C ARG A 127 -25.23 -6.61 20.39
N VAL A 128 -25.12 -5.69 21.34
CA VAL A 128 -26.15 -5.45 22.36
C VAL A 128 -26.54 -3.97 22.39
N THR A 129 -27.78 -3.69 22.78
CA THR A 129 -28.30 -2.31 22.86
C THR A 129 -28.99 -2.04 24.19
N ARG A 130 -28.83 -0.83 24.75
CA ARG A 130 -29.59 -0.37 25.93
C ARG A 130 -29.86 1.12 25.82
N GLY A 131 -31.15 1.49 25.76
CA GLY A 131 -31.53 2.86 25.46
C GLY A 131 -30.99 3.29 24.09
N LYS A 132 -30.18 4.35 24.06
CA LYS A 132 -29.55 4.89 22.83
C LYS A 132 -28.13 4.37 22.57
N ALA A 133 -27.60 3.51 23.44
CA ALA A 133 -26.22 3.05 23.38
C ALA A 133 -26.10 1.66 22.77
N THR A 134 -25.02 1.46 22.01
CA THR A 134 -24.64 0.17 21.42
C THR A 134 -23.32 -0.33 21.99
N ARG A 135 -23.23 -1.63 22.28
CA ARG A 135 -21.99 -2.29 22.71
C ARG A 135 -21.76 -3.62 21.99
N ASN A 136 -20.52 -4.10 22.04
CA ASN A 136 -20.17 -5.46 21.72
C ASN A 136 -19.91 -6.27 23.00
N ALA A 137 -20.40 -7.52 23.02
CA ALA A 137 -20.04 -8.53 24.02
C ALA A 137 -19.07 -9.53 23.39
N TRP A 138 -17.94 -9.77 24.07
CA TRP A 138 -16.79 -10.50 23.54
C TRP A 138 -16.75 -11.98 23.98
N SER A 139 -17.74 -12.42 24.76
CA SER A 139 -17.96 -13.82 25.14
C SER A 139 -19.42 -14.06 25.51
N ASP A 140 -19.83 -15.33 25.55
CA ASP A 140 -21.16 -15.73 26.02
C ASP A 140 -21.41 -15.31 27.48
N SER A 141 -20.38 -15.35 28.32
CA SER A 141 -20.44 -14.91 29.72
C SER A 141 -20.67 -13.40 29.83
N GLU A 142 -19.97 -12.61 29.00
CA GLU A 142 -20.19 -11.17 28.95
C GLU A 142 -21.57 -10.83 28.38
N LEU A 143 -22.04 -11.57 27.38
CA LEU A 143 -23.39 -11.42 26.84
C LEU A 143 -24.45 -11.71 27.91
N ALA A 144 -24.30 -12.78 28.69
CA ALA A 144 -25.21 -13.10 29.80
C ALA A 144 -25.19 -12.01 30.90
N THR A 145 -24.02 -11.47 31.20
CA THR A 145 -23.86 -10.37 32.17
C THR A 145 -24.51 -9.08 31.67
N LEU A 146 -24.35 -8.74 30.39
CA LEU A 146 -24.98 -7.56 29.80
C LEU A 146 -26.50 -7.74 29.72
N THR A 147 -27.00 -8.91 29.32
CA THR A 147 -28.45 -9.13 29.23
C THR A 147 -29.13 -9.12 30.60
N SER A 148 -28.52 -9.72 31.63
CA SER A 148 -29.02 -9.64 33.02
C SER A 148 -29.02 -8.22 33.60
N THR A 149 -28.22 -7.30 33.04
CA THR A 149 -28.16 -5.88 33.42
C THR A 149 -28.96 -4.96 32.48
N GLY A 150 -29.92 -5.54 31.76
CA GLY A 150 -30.91 -4.81 30.96
C GLY A 150 -30.48 -4.44 29.54
N TRP A 151 -29.42 -5.04 29.01
CA TRP A 151 -29.08 -4.93 27.59
C TRP A 151 -29.86 -5.93 26.74
N THR A 152 -30.29 -5.53 25.54
CA THR A 152 -30.95 -6.42 24.58
C THR A 152 -29.93 -6.99 23.60
N ASN A 153 -29.87 -8.32 23.47
CA ASN A 153 -29.07 -9.00 22.45
C ASN A 153 -29.66 -8.76 21.04
N ARG A 154 -28.81 -8.33 20.10
CA ARG A 154 -29.15 -8.08 18.69
C ARG A 154 -28.51 -9.07 17.72
N GLY A 155 -27.94 -10.16 18.23
CA GLY A 155 -27.28 -11.20 17.45
C GLY A 155 -25.79 -10.95 17.26
N VAL A 156 -25.15 -11.81 16.47
CA VAL A 156 -23.72 -11.73 16.16
C VAL A 156 -23.48 -10.57 15.20
N ALA A 157 -22.53 -9.70 15.55
CA ALA A 157 -22.09 -8.59 14.69
C ALA A 157 -21.04 -9.06 13.68
N PHE A 158 -20.06 -9.85 14.15
CA PHE A 158 -18.96 -10.43 13.39
C PHE A 158 -18.18 -11.42 14.28
N TYR A 159 -17.17 -12.08 13.71
CA TYR A 159 -16.32 -13.09 14.36
C TYR A 159 -14.86 -12.63 14.36
N LEU A 160 -14.21 -12.68 15.53
CA LEU A 160 -12.81 -12.28 15.72
C LEU A 160 -12.05 -13.32 16.56
N LYS A 161 -10.72 -13.27 16.53
CA LYS A 161 -9.88 -14.06 17.46
C LYS A 161 -9.77 -13.33 18.79
N VAL A 162 -10.21 -13.91 19.90
CA VAL A 162 -10.15 -13.27 21.23
C VAL A 162 -8.96 -13.81 22.03
N PRO A 163 -8.13 -12.96 22.67
CA PRO A 163 -7.02 -13.42 23.51
C PRO A 163 -7.51 -14.35 24.64
N GLY A 164 -6.93 -15.55 24.74
CA GLY A 164 -7.25 -16.49 25.83
C GLY A 164 -8.60 -17.20 25.73
N ALA A 165 -9.41 -16.94 24.68
CA ALA A 165 -10.63 -17.68 24.44
C ALA A 165 -10.30 -19.06 23.82
N GLN A 166 -10.69 -20.14 24.51
CA GLN A 166 -10.81 -21.44 23.85
C GLN A 166 -11.97 -21.36 22.85
N PRO A 167 -11.81 -21.83 21.59
CA PRO A 167 -12.92 -21.94 20.66
C PRO A 167 -14.04 -22.75 21.31
N SER A 168 -15.27 -22.23 21.30
CA SER A 168 -16.43 -22.97 21.78
C SER A 168 -16.56 -24.25 20.97
N ALA A 169 -16.52 -25.41 21.64
CA ALA A 169 -16.64 -26.70 21.01
C ALA A 169 -18.02 -26.84 20.36
N THR A 170 -18.05 -26.82 19.02
CA THR A 170 -19.16 -27.40 18.26
C THR A 170 -19.13 -28.93 18.49
N PRO A 171 -20.27 -29.59 18.77
CA PRO A 171 -20.29 -30.99 19.21
C PRO A 171 -19.67 -31.95 18.18
N THR A 172 -18.73 -32.76 18.67
CA THR A 172 -17.97 -33.79 17.95
C THR A 172 -18.86 -34.96 17.48
N PRO A 173 -18.74 -35.43 16.23
CA PRO A 173 -19.05 -36.81 15.86
C PRO A 173 -17.81 -37.73 16.05
N THR A 174 -18.08 -38.91 16.59
CA THR A 174 -17.21 -39.97 17.13
C THR A 174 -16.04 -40.43 16.22
N PRO A 175 -14.88 -40.88 16.76
CA PRO A 175 -13.66 -41.14 15.99
C PRO A 175 -13.56 -42.58 15.47
N ASN A 176 -13.06 -42.74 14.23
CA ASN A 176 -12.56 -44.01 13.71
C ASN A 176 -11.03 -43.97 13.51
N THR A 177 -10.40 -44.98 14.12
CA THR A 177 -9.08 -45.61 14.05
C THR A 177 -8.04 -45.18 12.99
N PRO A 178 -6.73 -45.09 13.34
CA PRO A 178 -5.65 -44.65 12.44
C PRO A 178 -5.09 -45.78 11.54
N THR A 179 -4.49 -45.40 10.40
CA THR A 179 -3.71 -46.28 9.51
C THR A 179 -2.42 -45.53 9.10
N PRO A 180 -1.25 -46.23 8.96
CA PRO A 180 0.05 -45.66 9.27
C PRO A 180 0.77 -44.90 8.14
N THR A 181 1.65 -44.00 8.57
CA THR A 181 2.61 -43.20 7.81
C THR A 181 3.70 -44.05 7.13
N PRO A 182 4.02 -43.82 5.83
CA PRO A 182 5.25 -44.32 5.22
C PRO A 182 6.43 -43.32 5.31
N THR A 183 7.60 -43.90 5.61
CA THR A 183 8.96 -43.33 5.72
C THR A 183 9.52 -42.83 4.37
N PRO A 184 10.36 -41.77 4.35
CA PRO A 184 10.95 -41.21 3.12
C PRO A 184 12.16 -41.99 2.58
N THR A 185 12.33 -41.98 1.25
CA THR A 185 13.47 -42.56 0.50
C THR A 185 14.21 -41.46 -0.28
N PRO A 186 15.56 -41.48 -0.36
CA PRO A 186 16.38 -40.33 -0.76
C PRO A 186 16.52 -40.05 -2.27
N THR A 187 16.88 -38.78 -2.54
CA THR A 187 17.22 -38.13 -3.81
C THR A 187 18.52 -38.65 -4.47
N PRO A 188 18.57 -38.76 -5.81
CA PRO A 188 19.83 -38.80 -6.56
C PRO A 188 20.19 -37.46 -7.27
N THR A 189 21.51 -37.21 -7.28
CA THR A 189 22.32 -36.13 -7.87
C THR A 189 22.20 -35.97 -9.40
N PRO A 190 22.41 -34.77 -9.99
CA PRO A 190 22.21 -34.51 -11.42
C PRO A 190 23.42 -34.85 -12.32
N THR A 191 23.14 -35.25 -13.57
CA THR A 191 24.12 -35.41 -14.65
C THR A 191 23.87 -34.40 -15.76
N ALA A 192 24.96 -33.80 -16.25
CA ALA A 192 25.03 -32.74 -17.26
C ALA A 192 24.66 -33.18 -18.68
N ALA A 193 24.15 -32.22 -19.48
CA ALA A 193 24.32 -32.17 -20.93
C ALA A 193 24.02 -30.76 -21.49
N GLU A 194 25.04 -30.11 -22.04
CA GLU A 194 24.98 -29.23 -23.23
C GLU A 194 25.63 -30.03 -24.39
N PRO A 195 25.51 -29.69 -25.70
CA PRO A 195 25.39 -28.36 -26.34
C PRO A 195 24.21 -28.30 -27.34
N THR A 196 23.83 -27.24 -28.05
CA THR A 196 24.57 -26.36 -28.97
C THR A 196 23.55 -25.35 -29.52
N SER A 197 23.89 -24.07 -29.71
CA SER A 197 23.07 -23.16 -30.52
C SER A 197 23.94 -22.42 -31.53
N THR A 198 23.49 -22.42 -32.79
CA THR A 198 24.05 -21.66 -33.92
C THR A 198 23.01 -20.58 -34.30
N PRO A 199 23.43 -19.35 -34.66
CA PRO A 199 22.53 -18.20 -34.68
C PRO A 199 21.83 -18.00 -36.03
N THR A 200 20.55 -17.66 -36.00
CA THR A 200 19.79 -17.19 -37.17
C THR A 200 19.34 -15.74 -36.95
N ALA A 201 19.55 -14.92 -37.98
CA ALA A 201 19.32 -13.48 -38.07
C ALA A 201 17.80 -13.10 -38.14
N PRO A 202 17.44 -11.80 -38.01
CA PRO A 202 16.19 -11.35 -37.39
C PRO A 202 15.00 -11.31 -38.35
N GLY A 203 13.88 -11.88 -37.90
CA GLY A 203 12.55 -11.66 -38.44
C GLY A 203 11.74 -10.77 -37.49
N THR A 204 11.10 -9.76 -38.07
CA THR A 204 10.17 -8.79 -37.47
C THR A 204 9.16 -9.42 -36.50
N SER A 205 9.15 -8.97 -35.23
CA SER A 205 8.12 -9.32 -34.23
C SER A 205 6.97 -8.30 -34.24
N PRO A 206 5.70 -8.70 -34.02
CA PRO A 206 4.52 -7.81 -34.03
C PRO A 206 4.24 -7.11 -32.69
N ASP A 207 5.19 -7.11 -31.75
CA ASP A 207 5.00 -6.49 -30.44
C ASP A 207 5.23 -4.97 -30.53
N GLY A 208 4.22 -4.17 -30.19
CA GLY A 208 4.23 -2.70 -30.18
C GLY A 208 5.18 -2.06 -29.17
N GLN A 209 6.43 -2.50 -29.11
CA GLN A 209 7.55 -1.72 -28.60
C GLN A 209 7.96 -0.72 -29.69
N PRO A 210 8.06 0.58 -29.39
CA PRO A 210 8.60 1.51 -30.37
C PRO A 210 10.04 1.13 -30.65
N GLY A 211 10.33 0.77 -31.89
CA GLY A 211 11.71 0.79 -32.38
C GLY A 211 12.23 2.21 -32.40
N THR A 212 13.55 2.34 -32.38
CA THR A 212 14.34 3.59 -32.50
C THR A 212 14.06 4.46 -33.73
N ASP A 213 13.09 4.07 -34.56
CA ASP A 213 12.78 4.67 -35.86
C ASP A 213 11.45 5.47 -35.87
N ASP A 214 10.68 5.51 -34.76
CA ASP A 214 9.56 6.45 -34.63
C ASP A 214 10.03 7.73 -33.90
N PRO A 215 10.30 8.84 -34.63
CA PRO A 215 10.80 10.08 -34.05
C PRO A 215 9.76 10.78 -33.15
N THR A 216 8.58 10.18 -32.98
CA THR A 216 7.48 10.72 -32.19
C THR A 216 7.26 9.99 -30.89
N THR A 217 7.97 8.89 -30.60
CA THR A 217 7.78 8.14 -29.34
C THR A 217 8.98 8.21 -28.43
N PHE A 218 8.75 8.17 -27.12
CA PHE A 218 9.77 7.94 -26.10
C PHE A 218 9.17 7.19 -24.91
N SER A 219 10.01 6.66 -24.03
CA SER A 219 9.52 5.97 -22.83
C SER A 219 10.09 6.53 -21.52
N ILE A 220 9.33 6.36 -20.45
CA ILE A 220 9.79 6.44 -19.06
C ILE A 220 9.57 5.09 -18.38
N ALA A 221 10.34 4.79 -17.33
CA ALA A 221 10.11 3.61 -16.50
C ALA A 221 9.68 4.02 -15.08
N ILE A 222 8.79 3.23 -14.48
CA ILE A 222 8.33 3.39 -13.10
C ILE A 222 8.71 2.13 -12.33
N ILE A 223 9.59 2.32 -11.35
CA ILE A 223 10.00 1.31 -10.38
C ILE A 223 9.17 1.52 -9.11
N GLY A 224 8.55 0.44 -8.63
CA GLY A 224 7.79 0.43 -7.38
C GLY A 224 8.65 0.42 -6.13
N ASP A 225 8.00 0.13 -5.02
CA ASP A 225 8.51 -0.27 -3.71
C ASP A 225 9.60 -1.37 -3.81
N THR A 226 10.84 -1.07 -3.39
CA THR A 226 11.98 -2.01 -3.45
C THR A 226 12.49 -2.47 -2.08
N GLN A 227 11.82 -2.08 -1.00
CA GLN A 227 12.30 -2.25 0.37
C GLN A 227 12.63 -3.70 0.74
N THR A 228 11.91 -4.68 0.19
CA THR A 228 12.21 -6.10 0.42
C THR A 228 13.39 -6.63 -0.40
N GLU A 229 13.73 -5.95 -1.50
CA GLU A 229 14.77 -6.36 -2.47
C GLU A 229 16.18 -5.97 -2.03
N VAL A 230 16.30 -5.22 -0.94
CA VAL A 230 17.58 -4.71 -0.41
C VAL A 230 17.94 -5.27 0.97
N LEU A 231 17.18 -6.26 1.45
CA LEU A 231 17.40 -6.87 2.77
C LEU A 231 18.69 -7.70 2.84
N THR A 232 19.05 -8.37 1.74
CA THR A 232 20.25 -9.22 1.66
C THR A 232 21.07 -8.91 0.40
N ASP A 233 22.36 -9.25 0.42
CA ASP A 233 23.24 -9.11 -0.76
C ASP A 233 22.90 -10.11 -1.88
N SER A 234 22.14 -11.17 -1.57
CA SER A 234 21.77 -12.22 -2.51
C SER A 234 20.56 -11.87 -3.36
N ASP A 235 19.70 -10.94 -2.91
CA ASP A 235 18.58 -10.48 -3.72
C ASP A 235 19.09 -9.54 -4.82
N ARG A 236 18.83 -9.93 -6.07
CA ARG A 236 19.28 -9.21 -7.26
C ARG A 236 18.14 -8.58 -8.04
N ARG A 237 16.89 -8.65 -7.58
CA ARG A 237 15.72 -8.13 -8.34
C ARG A 237 15.92 -6.67 -8.75
N PHE A 238 16.22 -5.77 -7.80
CA PHE A 238 16.41 -4.36 -8.09
C PHE A 238 17.58 -4.10 -9.06
N THR A 239 18.72 -4.76 -8.85
CA THR A 239 19.88 -4.63 -9.73
C THR A 239 19.58 -5.17 -11.14
N ASN A 240 18.93 -6.32 -11.26
CA ASN A 240 18.53 -6.89 -12.53
C ASN A 240 17.58 -5.96 -13.29
N ARG A 241 16.63 -5.33 -12.60
CA ARG A 241 15.67 -4.37 -13.18
C ARG A 241 16.40 -3.16 -13.77
N THR A 242 17.31 -2.57 -13.01
CA THR A 242 18.10 -1.41 -13.45
C THR A 242 19.10 -1.75 -14.57
N GLN A 243 19.72 -2.93 -14.55
CA GLN A 243 20.58 -3.43 -15.63
C GLN A 243 19.81 -3.66 -16.92
N TRP A 244 18.61 -4.24 -16.83
CA TRP A 244 17.74 -4.43 -17.98
C TRP A 244 17.33 -3.08 -18.59
N LEU A 245 16.94 -2.11 -17.77
CA LEU A 245 16.63 -0.75 -18.25
C LEU A 245 17.84 -0.08 -18.93
N ALA A 246 19.03 -0.20 -18.35
CA ALA A 246 20.26 0.32 -18.94
C ALA A 246 20.58 -0.34 -20.28
N LYS A 247 20.44 -1.67 -20.37
CA LYS A 247 20.67 -2.43 -21.60
C LYS A 247 19.68 -2.09 -22.72
N ASN A 248 18.42 -1.83 -22.37
CA ASN A 248 17.34 -1.53 -23.32
C ASN A 248 17.11 -0.03 -23.51
N LYS A 249 17.99 0.84 -22.99
CA LYS A 249 17.84 2.30 -23.02
C LYS A 249 17.49 2.81 -24.41
N ASP A 250 18.28 2.42 -25.41
CA ASP A 250 18.12 2.93 -26.78
C ASP A 250 16.86 2.33 -27.44
N ALA A 251 16.63 1.02 -27.29
CA ALA A 251 15.47 0.34 -27.83
C ALA A 251 14.14 0.87 -27.28
N LEU A 252 14.12 1.36 -26.03
CA LEU A 252 12.93 1.94 -25.41
C LEU A 252 12.79 3.44 -25.65
N ASP A 253 13.81 4.08 -26.22
CA ASP A 253 14.06 5.51 -26.09
C ASP A 253 13.80 6.01 -24.66
N LEU A 254 14.50 5.39 -23.69
CA LEU A 254 14.27 5.60 -22.27
C LEU A 254 14.87 6.93 -21.80
N ARG A 255 13.98 7.89 -21.52
CA ARG A 255 14.32 9.28 -21.15
C ARG A 255 14.40 9.51 -19.65
N TYR A 256 13.69 8.73 -18.84
CA TYR A 256 13.62 8.94 -17.41
C TYR A 256 13.22 7.67 -16.65
N VAL A 257 13.72 7.51 -15.43
CA VAL A 257 13.28 6.46 -14.49
C VAL A 257 12.78 7.10 -13.19
N LEU A 258 11.53 6.78 -12.84
CA LEU A 258 10.89 7.11 -11.57
C LEU A 258 11.06 5.95 -10.61
N GLN A 259 11.32 6.22 -9.33
CA GLN A 259 11.17 5.24 -8.27
C GLN A 259 10.25 5.82 -7.20
N THR A 260 9.19 5.09 -6.87
CA THR A 260 8.04 5.64 -6.16
C THR A 260 8.15 5.60 -4.63
N GLY A 261 9.36 5.55 -4.08
CA GLY A 261 9.61 5.49 -2.62
C GLY A 261 9.66 4.09 -2.06
N ASP A 262 10.01 4.01 -0.78
CA ASP A 262 10.43 2.79 -0.08
C ASP A 262 11.58 2.09 -0.82
N LEU A 263 12.66 2.84 -1.06
CA LEU A 263 13.91 2.29 -1.62
C LEU A 263 14.54 1.26 -0.68
N SER A 264 14.42 1.52 0.64
CA SER A 264 14.90 0.66 1.72
C SER A 264 13.76 0.33 2.67
N ASN A 265 13.93 -0.70 3.52
CA ASN A 265 12.94 -1.10 4.52
C ASN A 265 13.14 -0.38 5.85
N TRP A 266 14.39 -0.20 6.24
CA TRP A 266 14.81 0.55 7.41
C TRP A 266 16.27 0.95 7.24
N GLY A 267 16.60 1.56 6.10
CA GLY A 267 17.99 1.89 5.75
C GLY A 267 18.69 2.81 6.74
N TRP A 268 17.93 3.50 7.60
CA TRP A 268 18.47 4.29 8.70
C TRP A 268 18.93 3.46 9.92
N LEU A 269 18.38 2.26 10.10
CA LEU A 269 18.79 1.28 11.12
C LEU A 269 19.79 0.27 10.58
N VAL A 270 19.69 -0.08 9.29
CA VAL A 270 20.57 -1.02 8.58
C VAL A 270 21.10 -0.33 7.31
N PRO A 271 22.19 0.44 7.42
CA PRO A 271 22.73 1.26 6.33
C PRO A 271 23.08 0.50 5.04
N GLU A 272 23.36 -0.80 5.15
CA GLU A 272 23.64 -1.68 4.02
C GLU A 272 22.48 -1.73 3.02
N GLN A 273 21.24 -1.52 3.46
CA GLN A 273 20.08 -1.46 2.57
C GLN A 273 20.18 -0.27 1.60
N TYR A 274 20.58 0.91 2.10
CA TYR A 274 20.83 2.06 1.23
C TYR A 274 22.06 1.87 0.36
N ALA A 275 23.11 1.19 0.85
CA ALA A 275 24.26 0.85 0.02
C ALA A 275 23.84 -0.02 -1.20
N ARG A 276 22.98 -1.02 -0.97
CA ARG A 276 22.42 -1.88 -2.05
C ARG A 276 21.50 -1.13 -2.99
N ALA A 277 20.56 -0.34 -2.46
CA ALA A 277 19.69 0.50 -3.27
C ALA A 277 20.51 1.47 -4.15
N LYS A 278 21.55 2.08 -3.56
CA LYS A 278 22.45 2.97 -4.28
C LYS A 278 23.24 2.24 -5.37
N ALA A 279 23.74 1.05 -5.09
CA ALA A 279 24.44 0.24 -6.08
C ALA A 279 23.54 -0.11 -7.27
N ALA A 280 22.31 -0.55 -7.02
CA ALA A 280 21.33 -0.84 -8.08
C ALA A 280 21.01 0.40 -8.92
N THR A 281 20.64 1.51 -8.28
CA THR A 281 20.29 2.76 -8.97
C THR A 281 21.47 3.41 -9.69
N SER A 282 22.71 3.21 -9.24
CA SER A 282 23.90 3.74 -9.91
C SER A 282 24.12 3.14 -11.30
N VAL A 283 23.56 1.96 -11.59
CA VAL A 283 23.55 1.38 -12.94
C VAL A 283 22.87 2.33 -13.93
N LEU A 284 21.76 2.97 -13.54
CA LEU A 284 21.03 3.91 -14.37
C LEU A 284 21.84 5.18 -14.63
N THR A 285 22.42 5.76 -13.58
CA THR A 285 23.20 7.01 -13.72
C THR A 285 24.48 6.79 -14.50
N ASN A 286 25.13 5.63 -14.37
CA ASN A 286 26.31 5.26 -15.15
C ASN A 286 25.96 5.05 -16.64
N ALA A 287 24.74 4.60 -16.94
CA ALA A 287 24.20 4.53 -18.30
C ALA A 287 23.66 5.87 -18.82
N GLY A 288 23.83 6.97 -18.08
CA GLY A 288 23.34 8.28 -18.47
C GLY A 288 21.81 8.39 -18.49
N ILE A 289 21.10 7.55 -17.75
CA ILE A 289 19.63 7.62 -17.60
C ILE A 289 19.30 8.51 -16.39
N PRO A 290 18.57 9.63 -16.58
CA PRO A 290 18.05 10.43 -15.48
C PRO A 290 17.15 9.60 -14.56
N PHE A 291 17.35 9.77 -13.25
CA PHE A 291 16.65 9.03 -12.21
C PHE A 291 16.38 9.94 -11.02
N THR A 292 15.18 9.83 -10.44
CA THR A 292 14.86 10.38 -9.12
C THR A 292 13.97 9.41 -8.36
N GLY A 293 14.28 9.15 -7.09
CA GLY A 293 13.41 8.42 -6.17
C GLY A 293 12.56 9.38 -5.33
N ALA A 294 11.27 9.09 -5.19
CA ALA A 294 10.44 9.66 -4.13
C ALA A 294 10.83 9.05 -2.76
N ILE A 295 10.34 9.65 -1.69
CA ILE A 295 10.56 9.17 -0.32
C ILE A 295 9.29 8.48 0.14
N GLY A 296 9.41 7.20 0.53
CA GLY A 296 8.34 6.48 1.21
C GLY A 296 8.52 6.47 2.73
N ASN A 297 7.58 5.87 3.47
CA ASN A 297 7.65 5.84 4.93
C ASN A 297 8.85 5.02 5.43
N HIS A 298 9.29 4.00 4.70
CA HIS A 298 10.46 3.19 5.05
C HIS A 298 11.80 3.87 4.70
N ASP A 299 11.76 4.97 3.94
CA ASP A 299 12.94 5.80 3.65
C ASP A 299 13.18 6.89 4.71
N THR A 300 12.35 6.93 5.73
CA THR A 300 12.39 7.88 6.83
C THR A 300 12.69 7.13 8.13
N ARG A 301 12.86 7.88 9.22
CA ARG A 301 12.93 7.27 10.56
C ARG A 301 11.58 6.84 11.12
N ALA A 302 10.47 7.00 10.39
CA ALA A 302 9.13 6.65 10.88
C ALA A 302 8.91 5.15 11.06
N VAL A 303 9.59 4.32 10.26
CA VAL A 303 9.48 2.86 10.28
C VAL A 303 10.77 2.23 10.79
N GLY A 304 10.65 1.15 11.55
CA GLY A 304 11.81 0.39 11.99
C GLY A 304 11.60 -0.45 13.24
N TRP A 305 10.35 -0.66 13.68
CA TRP A 305 10.04 -1.51 14.84
C TRP A 305 9.40 -2.83 14.39
N ASP A 306 9.72 -3.93 15.05
CA ASP A 306 9.14 -5.25 14.78
C ASP A 306 7.68 -5.39 15.23
N GLY A 307 7.15 -4.42 15.98
CA GLY A 307 5.78 -4.44 16.48
C GLY A 307 5.58 -5.28 17.74
N VAL A 308 6.65 -5.86 18.30
CA VAL A 308 6.59 -6.73 19.48
C VAL A 308 6.80 -5.89 20.73
N GLN A 309 5.78 -5.83 21.60
CA GLN A 309 5.84 -5.04 22.83
C GLN A 309 7.07 -5.40 23.68
N GLY A 310 7.88 -4.39 24.01
CA GLY A 310 9.11 -4.57 24.79
C GLY A 310 10.30 -5.07 23.98
N SER A 311 10.13 -5.42 22.70
CA SER A 311 11.23 -5.73 21.79
C SER A 311 11.84 -4.47 21.22
N SER A 312 13.16 -4.46 21.09
CA SER A 312 13.88 -3.46 20.30
C SER A 312 14.13 -3.87 18.84
N GLY A 313 13.61 -5.04 18.43
CA GLY A 313 13.78 -5.56 17.08
C GLY A 313 13.20 -4.65 15.99
N TYR A 314 13.65 -4.89 14.76
CA TYR A 314 13.33 -4.05 13.61
C TYR A 314 12.34 -4.71 12.65
N GLY A 315 11.44 -3.90 12.08
CA GLY A 315 10.39 -4.33 11.17
C GLY A 315 9.59 -3.16 10.62
N GLY A 316 8.42 -3.46 10.04
CA GLY A 316 7.57 -2.48 9.35
C GLY A 316 6.70 -1.59 10.24
N SER A 317 6.79 -1.70 11.56
CA SER A 317 5.97 -0.91 12.49
C SER A 317 6.60 0.46 12.79
N ALA A 318 5.77 1.37 13.30
CA ALA A 318 6.18 2.73 13.66
C ALA A 318 7.31 2.71 14.70
N TYR A 319 8.46 3.27 14.34
CA TYR A 319 9.63 3.31 15.22
C TYR A 319 9.41 4.14 16.48
N ALA A 320 8.49 5.11 16.45
CA ALA A 320 8.08 5.87 17.62
C ALA A 320 7.64 5.00 18.81
N ASN A 321 7.17 3.77 18.54
CA ASN A 321 6.77 2.81 19.57
C ASN A 321 7.90 1.84 19.98
N ASN A 322 9.05 1.87 19.32
CA ASN A 322 10.21 1.07 19.71
C ASN A 322 10.72 1.57 21.07
N PRO A 323 10.96 0.69 22.06
CA PRO A 323 11.52 1.06 23.36
C PRO A 323 12.85 1.84 23.27
N GLU A 324 13.62 1.65 22.18
CA GLU A 324 14.87 2.38 21.94
C GLU A 324 14.66 3.81 21.44
N CYS A 325 13.47 4.19 20.98
CA CYS A 325 13.30 5.48 20.32
C CYS A 325 13.71 6.64 21.24
N ALA A 326 13.23 6.64 22.48
CA ALA A 326 13.47 7.75 23.41
C ALA A 326 14.95 7.87 23.79
N THR A 327 15.68 6.76 23.87
CA THR A 327 17.11 6.75 24.20
C THR A 327 17.97 7.07 22.98
N ARG A 328 17.56 6.63 21.78
CA ARG A 328 18.32 6.81 20.53
C ARG A 328 18.13 8.17 19.90
N LEU A 329 16.89 8.67 19.85
CA LEU A 329 16.52 9.91 19.14
C LEU A 329 16.11 11.05 20.11
N GLY A 330 15.88 10.71 21.38
CA GLY A 330 15.31 11.63 22.37
C GLY A 330 13.79 11.56 22.39
N ALA A 331 13.20 11.53 23.59
CA ALA A 331 11.76 11.33 23.79
C ALA A 331 10.87 12.30 22.98
N ASN A 332 11.31 13.55 22.82
CA ASN A 332 10.56 14.58 22.07
C ASN A 332 10.52 14.33 20.56
N GLN A 333 11.39 13.47 20.02
CA GLN A 333 11.44 13.12 18.60
C GLN A 333 10.62 11.86 18.29
N CYS A 334 10.16 11.12 19.31
CA CYS A 334 9.47 9.83 19.16
C CYS A 334 8.00 9.96 18.78
N HIS A 335 7.78 10.59 17.64
CA HIS A 335 6.47 10.80 17.07
C HIS A 335 6.52 10.53 15.58
N SER A 336 5.64 9.66 15.07
CA SER A 336 5.65 9.28 13.64
C SER A 336 5.53 10.49 12.70
N TRP A 337 4.78 11.53 13.07
CA TRP A 337 4.65 12.76 12.27
C TRP A 337 5.93 13.62 12.21
N THR A 338 6.84 13.42 13.17
CA THR A 338 8.17 14.05 13.17
C THR A 338 9.15 13.18 12.40
N LEU A 339 9.14 11.87 12.70
CA LEU A 339 10.08 10.91 12.10
C LEU A 339 9.84 10.69 10.59
N VAL A 340 8.62 10.87 10.08
CA VAL A 340 8.33 10.78 8.64
C VAL A 340 8.97 11.91 7.83
N GLN A 341 9.38 12.99 8.48
CA GLN A 341 10.13 14.09 7.86
C GLN A 341 11.65 13.96 8.06
N ASP A 342 12.08 12.97 8.84
CA ASP A 342 13.50 12.72 9.10
C ASP A 342 14.04 11.72 8.07
N THR A 343 14.72 12.28 7.07
CA THR A 343 15.17 11.63 5.84
C THR A 343 16.69 11.65 5.70
N GLU A 344 17.42 11.85 6.80
CA GLU A 344 18.86 12.09 6.78
C GLU A 344 19.64 11.05 5.96
N GLU A 345 19.30 9.77 6.10
CA GLU A 345 19.97 8.67 5.43
C GLU A 345 19.63 8.60 3.94
N PHE A 346 18.37 8.83 3.57
CA PHE A 346 17.98 9.01 2.17
C PHE A 346 18.79 10.14 1.52
N ARG A 347 18.88 11.30 2.18
CA ARG A 347 19.59 12.48 1.65
C ARG A 347 21.09 12.24 1.49
N LYS A 348 21.69 11.42 2.35
CA LYS A 348 23.09 11.00 2.23
C LYS A 348 23.29 10.06 1.04
N ALA A 349 22.38 9.11 0.83
CA ALA A 349 22.46 8.15 -0.28
C ALA A 349 22.15 8.79 -1.64
N TYR A 350 21.22 9.75 -1.67
CA TYR A 350 20.69 10.40 -2.87
C TYR A 350 20.73 11.93 -2.75
N PRO A 351 21.91 12.55 -2.59
CA PRO A 351 22.00 13.99 -2.48
C PRO A 351 21.55 14.65 -3.79
N VAL A 352 21.09 15.90 -3.72
CA VAL A 352 20.68 16.69 -4.90
C VAL A 352 21.78 16.73 -5.97
N SER A 353 23.05 16.74 -5.56
CA SER A 353 24.22 16.70 -6.47
C SER A 353 24.33 15.42 -7.30
N SER A 354 23.64 14.35 -6.92
CA SER A 354 23.58 13.11 -7.68
C SER A 354 22.48 13.10 -8.75
N LEU A 355 21.54 14.05 -8.69
CA LEU A 355 20.45 14.19 -9.66
C LEU A 355 20.92 14.96 -10.89
N LYS A 356 20.24 14.76 -12.02
CA LYS A 356 20.48 15.48 -13.27
C LYS A 356 19.38 16.49 -13.52
N ASN A 357 19.74 17.60 -14.17
CA ASN A 357 18.81 18.65 -14.60
C ASN A 357 17.90 19.16 -13.47
N VAL A 358 18.46 19.34 -12.27
CA VAL A 358 17.72 19.90 -11.14
C VAL A 358 17.41 21.36 -11.41
N GLY A 359 16.14 21.71 -11.32
CA GLY A 359 15.72 23.10 -11.45
C GLY A 359 15.42 23.78 -10.11
N GLY A 360 15.07 23.02 -9.08
CA GLY A 360 14.89 23.55 -7.74
C GLY A 360 14.40 22.53 -6.72
N THR A 361 14.58 22.87 -5.45
CA THR A 361 14.09 22.10 -4.30
C THR A 361 13.23 22.99 -3.40
N TYR A 362 12.29 22.41 -2.64
CA TYR A 362 11.51 23.18 -1.67
C TYR A 362 12.41 23.67 -0.52
N GLU A 363 13.05 22.75 0.20
CA GLU A 363 14.14 23.09 1.10
C GLU A 363 15.48 23.06 0.38
N SER A 364 16.25 24.13 0.51
CA SER A 364 17.57 24.24 -0.14
C SER A 364 18.46 23.05 0.17
N GLY A 365 18.92 22.36 -0.89
CA GLY A 365 19.84 21.24 -0.80
C GLY A 365 19.23 19.91 -0.35
N LYS A 366 17.90 19.84 -0.19
CA LYS A 366 17.19 18.59 0.14
C LYS A 366 16.52 17.97 -1.10
N PRO A 367 16.77 16.69 -1.40
CA PRO A 367 16.16 15.96 -2.52
C PRO A 367 14.69 15.56 -2.26
N ASP A 368 14.19 15.73 -1.05
CA ASP A 368 12.88 15.28 -0.56
C ASP A 368 11.73 15.81 -1.41
N ASN A 369 11.87 17.06 -1.85
CA ASN A 369 10.91 17.77 -2.69
C ASN A 369 11.71 18.51 -3.76
N VAL A 370 11.76 17.96 -4.97
CA VAL A 370 12.64 18.41 -6.05
C VAL A 370 11.93 18.34 -7.39
N TRP A 371 12.22 19.30 -8.26
CA TRP A 371 11.86 19.17 -9.67
C TRP A 371 13.09 19.11 -10.57
N THR A 372 13.00 18.24 -11.57
CA THR A 372 14.01 18.04 -12.60
C THR A 372 13.36 18.12 -13.98
N THR A 373 14.15 18.27 -15.03
CA THR A 373 13.62 18.31 -16.40
C THR A 373 14.33 17.35 -17.35
N PHE A 374 13.62 17.01 -18.42
CA PHE A 374 14.19 16.40 -19.61
C PHE A 374 13.38 16.84 -20.83
N SER A 375 13.96 16.67 -22.02
CA SER A 375 13.26 16.89 -23.28
C SER A 375 13.14 15.57 -24.04
N ALA A 376 12.04 15.41 -24.75
CA ALA A 376 11.81 14.31 -25.67
C ALA A 376 11.05 14.83 -26.88
N ASN A 377 11.59 14.59 -28.07
CA ASN A 377 11.05 15.07 -29.34
C ASN A 377 10.80 16.59 -29.29
N ASP A 378 9.60 17.03 -29.68
CA ASP A 378 9.12 18.41 -29.66
C ASP A 378 8.46 18.82 -28.33
N THR A 379 8.75 18.13 -27.23
CA THR A 379 8.14 18.37 -25.91
C THR A 379 9.16 18.55 -24.79
N ASP A 380 8.84 19.41 -23.83
CA ASP A 380 9.58 19.57 -22.57
C ASP A 380 8.80 18.97 -21.42
N TRP A 381 9.51 18.32 -20.51
CA TRP A 381 8.95 17.60 -19.38
C TRP A 381 9.56 18.06 -18.07
N LEU A 382 8.70 18.21 -17.07
CA LEU A 382 9.08 18.50 -15.69
C LEU A 382 8.65 17.30 -14.83
N VAL A 383 9.61 16.72 -14.11
CA VAL A 383 9.33 15.68 -13.11
C VAL A 383 9.37 16.31 -11.74
N LEU A 384 8.21 16.37 -11.08
CA LEU A 384 8.04 16.89 -9.73
C LEU A 384 7.97 15.71 -8.74
N THR A 385 9.05 15.53 -7.99
CA THR A 385 9.16 14.51 -6.95
C THR A 385 8.81 15.13 -5.62
N LEU A 386 7.81 14.56 -4.94
CA LEU A 386 7.32 15.05 -3.66
C LEU A 386 7.47 13.99 -2.58
N GLU A 387 7.71 14.45 -1.35
CA GLU A 387 7.67 13.65 -0.15
C GLU A 387 6.31 12.92 0.00
N LEU A 388 6.29 11.83 0.78
CA LEU A 388 5.06 11.15 1.17
C LEU A 388 4.14 12.11 1.95
N TRP A 389 2.85 12.18 1.55
CA TRP A 389 1.83 13.01 2.20
C TRP A 389 2.29 14.46 2.41
N PRO A 390 2.61 15.15 1.30
CA PRO A 390 3.38 16.38 1.31
C PRO A 390 2.76 17.44 2.21
N ARG A 391 3.59 18.11 2.99
CA ARG A 391 3.14 19.22 3.85
C ARG A 391 2.47 20.30 3.02
N GLN A 392 1.60 21.07 3.67
CA GLN A 392 0.91 22.20 3.02
C GLN A 392 1.87 23.13 2.26
N GLY A 393 2.99 23.52 2.89
CA GLY A 393 3.99 24.38 2.25
C GLY A 393 4.66 23.75 1.02
N VAL A 394 4.83 22.42 1.01
CA VAL A 394 5.34 21.68 -0.16
C VAL A 394 4.30 21.69 -1.27
N VAL A 395 3.01 21.50 -0.95
CA VAL A 395 1.93 21.57 -1.94
C VAL A 395 1.82 22.99 -2.52
N ASP A 396 1.96 24.03 -1.70
CA ASP A 396 1.96 25.42 -2.16
C ASP A 396 3.17 25.75 -3.05
N TRP A 397 4.34 25.19 -2.73
CA TRP A 397 5.52 25.28 -3.60
C TRP A 397 5.32 24.52 -4.92
N ALA A 398 4.77 23.30 -4.87
CA ALA A 398 4.43 22.51 -6.05
C ALA A 398 3.48 23.28 -6.99
N LYS A 399 2.47 23.96 -6.44
CA LYS A 399 1.58 24.86 -7.21
C LYS A 399 2.37 25.93 -7.96
N GLN A 400 3.30 26.60 -7.28
CA GLN A 400 4.14 27.64 -7.89
C GLN A 400 5.02 27.08 -9.02
N VAL A 401 5.66 25.93 -8.78
CA VAL A 401 6.48 25.26 -9.79
C VAL A 401 5.64 24.90 -11.01
N VAL A 402 4.50 24.23 -10.84
CA VAL A 402 3.66 23.83 -11.98
C VAL A 402 3.12 25.05 -12.73
N ALA A 403 2.69 26.08 -12.03
CA ALA A 403 2.17 27.32 -12.61
C ALA A 403 3.22 28.10 -13.40
N SER A 404 4.48 28.12 -12.94
CA SER A 404 5.57 28.84 -13.60
C SER A 404 6.16 28.10 -14.81
N HIS A 405 5.71 26.87 -15.09
CA HIS A 405 6.18 26.04 -16.21
C HIS A 405 5.04 25.66 -17.17
N PRO A 406 4.28 26.63 -17.73
CA PRO A 406 3.12 26.33 -18.58
C PRO A 406 3.51 25.56 -19.86
N ASN A 407 4.76 25.71 -20.31
CA ASN A 407 5.29 25.06 -21.51
C ASN A 407 5.87 23.65 -21.27
N HIS A 408 5.80 23.12 -20.04
CA HIS A 408 6.27 21.78 -19.71
C HIS A 408 5.10 20.84 -19.44
N ASN A 409 5.17 19.60 -19.92
CA ASN A 409 4.30 18.52 -19.47
C ASN A 409 4.81 18.00 -18.13
N VAL A 410 3.95 18.01 -17.11
CA VAL A 410 4.34 17.68 -15.74
C VAL A 410 4.01 16.22 -15.41
N ILE A 411 5.02 15.52 -14.91
CA ILE A 411 4.92 14.22 -14.27
C ILE A 411 5.12 14.44 -12.77
N ILE A 412 4.20 13.95 -11.94
CA ILE A 412 4.33 13.99 -10.48
C ILE A 412 4.63 12.59 -9.98
N GLN A 413 5.59 12.45 -9.08
CA GLN A 413 5.76 11.22 -8.31
C GLN A 413 5.73 11.50 -6.81
N THR A 414 5.02 10.66 -6.07
CA THR A 414 4.96 10.63 -4.60
C THR A 414 4.69 9.20 -4.17
N HIS A 415 4.99 8.87 -2.92
CA HIS A 415 4.93 7.47 -2.51
C HIS A 415 3.51 6.91 -2.40
N HIS A 416 2.60 7.60 -1.72
CA HIS A 416 1.21 7.16 -1.61
C HIS A 416 0.29 8.10 -2.40
N TYR A 417 -0.44 7.56 -3.37
CA TYR A 417 -1.45 8.32 -4.10
C TYR A 417 -2.71 7.54 -4.46
N LEU A 418 -2.56 6.47 -5.24
CA LEU A 418 -3.66 5.53 -5.51
C LEU A 418 -3.72 4.45 -4.43
N GLU A 419 -4.93 3.95 -4.20
CA GLU A 419 -5.21 2.69 -3.53
C GLU A 419 -5.20 1.53 -4.53
N GLY A 420 -5.10 0.28 -4.03
CA GLY A 420 -5.08 -0.92 -4.89
C GLY A 420 -6.30 -1.08 -5.81
N ASN A 421 -7.43 -0.44 -5.49
CA ASN A 421 -8.63 -0.42 -6.33
C ASN A 421 -8.64 0.73 -7.36
N GLY A 422 -7.55 1.50 -7.49
CA GLY A 422 -7.43 2.64 -8.40
C GLY A 422 -8.15 3.91 -7.94
N THR A 423 -8.66 3.96 -6.71
CA THR A 423 -9.18 5.21 -6.13
C THR A 423 -8.05 6.09 -5.60
N ILE A 424 -8.23 7.40 -5.60
CA ILE A 424 -7.28 8.32 -4.97
C ILE A 424 -7.47 8.24 -3.46
N ALA A 425 -6.40 7.96 -2.73
CA ALA A 425 -6.44 7.83 -1.29
C ALA A 425 -6.85 9.16 -0.62
N THR A 426 -7.72 9.05 0.40
CA THR A 426 -8.31 10.22 1.09
C THR A 426 -7.71 10.48 2.47
N TYR A 427 -6.83 9.59 2.95
CA TYR A 427 -6.17 9.65 4.25
C TYR A 427 -4.64 9.75 4.10
N ASN A 428 -3.95 9.99 5.22
CA ASN A 428 -2.53 10.34 5.31
C ASN A 428 -1.73 9.32 6.16
N GLY A 429 -2.18 8.06 6.19
CA GLY A 429 -1.64 7.01 7.07
C GLY A 429 -1.74 7.28 8.58
N GLY A 430 -2.41 8.35 9.02
CA GLY A 430 -2.54 8.72 10.42
C GLY A 430 -1.37 9.55 10.99
N TYR A 431 -0.33 9.82 10.20
CA TYR A 431 0.83 10.62 10.64
C TYR A 431 1.43 11.53 9.56
N GLY A 432 0.91 11.50 8.33
CA GLY A 432 1.24 12.46 7.28
C GLY A 432 0.60 13.83 7.50
N ALA A 433 1.08 14.85 6.79
CA ALA A 433 0.59 16.23 6.96
C ALA A 433 -0.70 16.52 6.20
N THR A 434 -0.80 16.05 4.95
CA THR A 434 -2.01 16.13 4.12
C THR A 434 -2.35 14.76 3.53
N SER A 435 -3.41 14.66 2.74
CA SER A 435 -3.76 13.41 2.03
C SER A 435 -3.41 13.47 0.54
N PRO A 436 -3.38 12.32 -0.16
CA PRO A 436 -3.24 12.31 -1.61
C PRO A 436 -4.39 13.01 -2.34
N LYS A 437 -5.62 12.91 -1.80
CA LYS A 437 -6.76 13.71 -2.27
C LYS A 437 -6.50 15.21 -2.20
N TYR A 438 -5.82 15.69 -1.16
CA TYR A 438 -5.42 17.09 -1.05
C TYR A 438 -4.47 17.50 -2.19
N LEU A 439 -3.44 16.69 -2.46
CA LEU A 439 -2.53 16.93 -3.60
C LEU A 439 -3.28 16.91 -4.94
N TYR A 440 -4.23 15.99 -5.11
CA TYR A 440 -5.06 15.94 -6.31
C TYR A 440 -5.88 17.21 -6.52
N ASP A 441 -6.59 17.66 -5.48
CA ASP A 441 -7.47 18.83 -5.54
C ASP A 441 -6.69 20.12 -5.77
N GLN A 442 -5.50 20.23 -5.17
CA GLN A 442 -4.72 21.47 -5.21
C GLN A 442 -3.78 21.59 -6.40
N VAL A 443 -3.33 20.47 -6.97
CA VAL A 443 -2.31 20.45 -8.04
C VAL A 443 -2.78 19.64 -9.23
N VAL A 444 -2.99 18.33 -9.06
CA VAL A 444 -3.17 17.41 -10.20
C VAL A 444 -4.38 17.79 -11.06
N SER A 445 -5.51 18.08 -10.44
CA SER A 445 -6.76 18.45 -11.12
C SER A 445 -6.84 19.94 -11.47
N ALA A 446 -6.01 20.77 -10.85
CA ALA A 446 -6.04 22.22 -10.97
C ALA A 446 -5.22 22.75 -12.16
N TYR A 447 -4.16 22.04 -12.57
CA TYR A 447 -3.24 22.52 -13.59
C TYR A 447 -3.28 21.66 -14.86
N PRO A 448 -3.61 22.25 -16.02
CA PRO A 448 -3.79 21.50 -17.27
C PRO A 448 -2.48 20.99 -17.86
N ASN A 449 -1.32 21.41 -17.35
CA ASN A 449 -0.02 20.89 -17.79
C ASN A 449 0.42 19.64 -17.00
N VAL A 450 -0.32 19.21 -15.97
CA VAL A 450 -0.10 17.90 -15.31
C VAL A 450 -0.70 16.78 -16.16
N LYS A 451 0.10 15.73 -16.40
CA LYS A 451 -0.23 14.63 -17.33
C LYS A 451 -0.17 13.25 -16.70
N ILE A 452 0.83 13.01 -15.87
CA ILE A 452 1.08 11.69 -15.29
C ILE A 452 1.33 11.81 -13.78
N VAL A 453 0.77 10.90 -13.00
CA VAL A 453 1.09 10.73 -11.58
C VAL A 453 1.57 9.30 -11.32
N ALA A 454 2.68 9.11 -10.62
CA ALA A 454 3.22 7.79 -10.27
C ALA A 454 3.27 7.62 -8.74
N SER A 455 2.87 6.44 -8.26
CA SER A 455 2.89 6.09 -6.84
C SER A 455 3.10 4.61 -6.57
N GLY A 456 3.41 4.28 -5.31
CA GLY A 456 3.57 2.96 -4.74
C GLY A 456 2.76 2.82 -3.44
N HIS A 457 3.38 2.33 -2.37
CA HIS A 457 2.82 2.22 -1.00
C HIS A 457 1.74 1.15 -0.80
N THR A 458 0.75 1.07 -1.69
CA THR A 458 -0.42 0.18 -1.53
C THR A 458 -0.67 -0.69 -2.75
N GLY A 459 -1.49 -1.73 -2.57
CA GLY A 459 -2.04 -2.52 -3.66
C GLY A 459 -0.98 -3.24 -4.48
N SER A 460 -1.33 -3.53 -5.73
CA SER A 460 -0.43 -4.04 -6.78
C SER A 460 -0.47 -3.06 -7.96
N PHE A 461 0.00 -3.47 -9.14
CA PHE A 461 -0.14 -2.64 -10.33
C PHE A 461 -1.60 -2.31 -10.67
N THR A 462 -1.93 -1.01 -10.64
CA THR A 462 -3.20 -0.48 -11.15
C THR A 462 -2.98 0.85 -11.85
N SER A 463 -4.01 1.35 -12.51
CA SER A 463 -4.00 2.63 -13.20
C SER A 463 -5.35 3.32 -13.07
N ARG A 464 -5.33 4.64 -13.13
CA ARG A 464 -6.52 5.49 -13.10
C ARG A 464 -6.39 6.55 -14.18
N LYS A 465 -7.51 6.88 -14.83
CA LYS A 465 -7.63 8.04 -15.71
C LYS A 465 -8.66 9.00 -15.12
N ASP A 466 -8.28 10.26 -15.00
CA ASP A 466 -9.18 11.36 -14.67
C ASP A 466 -9.21 12.36 -15.83
N THR A 467 -10.41 12.83 -16.18
CA THR A 467 -10.59 13.95 -17.12
C THR A 467 -11.29 15.07 -16.38
N VAL A 468 -10.58 16.18 -16.14
CA VAL A 468 -11.06 17.34 -15.39
C VAL A 468 -10.87 18.58 -16.24
N ASN A 469 -11.97 19.31 -16.51
CA ASN A 469 -11.94 20.54 -17.31
C ASN A 469 -11.24 20.39 -18.68
N GLY A 470 -11.35 19.21 -19.30
CA GLY A 470 -10.70 18.89 -20.56
C GLY A 470 -9.21 18.49 -20.44
N ASN A 471 -8.61 18.51 -19.25
CA ASN A 471 -7.30 17.93 -18.99
C ASN A 471 -7.43 16.45 -18.62
N THR A 472 -6.72 15.59 -19.32
CA THR A 472 -6.62 14.16 -18.96
C THR A 472 -5.32 13.90 -18.20
N VAL A 473 -5.43 13.28 -17.04
CA VAL A 473 -4.31 12.80 -16.23
C VAL A 473 -4.37 11.29 -16.11
N VAL A 474 -3.25 10.62 -16.35
CA VAL A 474 -3.11 9.18 -16.16
C VAL A 474 -2.25 8.91 -14.93
N SER A 475 -2.80 8.19 -13.97
CA SER A 475 -2.11 7.85 -12.72
C SER A 475 -1.78 6.37 -12.68
N TYR A 476 -0.57 6.03 -12.24
CA TYR A 476 -0.08 4.66 -12.13
C TYR A 476 0.29 4.32 -10.69
N LEU A 477 -0.14 3.14 -10.25
CA LEU A 477 0.30 2.48 -9.02
C LEU A 477 1.19 1.30 -9.39
N GLY A 478 2.22 1.07 -8.59
CA GLY A 478 3.03 -0.14 -8.64
C GLY A 478 3.70 -0.44 -7.31
N ASN A 479 3.20 -1.45 -6.60
CA ASN A 479 3.75 -1.96 -5.36
C ASN A 479 3.62 -3.49 -5.38
N ASP A 480 4.68 -4.23 -5.70
CA ASP A 480 4.64 -5.70 -5.79
C ASP A 480 5.58 -6.33 -4.75
N LEU A 481 5.39 -5.95 -3.49
CA LEU A 481 6.14 -6.52 -2.37
C LEU A 481 5.82 -8.01 -2.22
N GLY A 482 6.85 -8.85 -2.41
CA GLY A 482 6.76 -10.29 -2.18
C GLY A 482 6.42 -11.13 -3.42
N ASP A 483 6.30 -10.54 -4.61
CA ASP A 483 6.31 -11.34 -5.83
C ASP A 483 7.76 -11.75 -6.18
N ALA A 484 7.96 -13.01 -6.56
CA ALA A 484 9.23 -13.47 -7.13
C ALA A 484 9.50 -12.84 -8.50
N ALA A 485 8.48 -12.26 -9.14
CA ALA A 485 8.60 -11.44 -10.33
C ALA A 485 9.42 -10.16 -10.06
N ASN A 486 10.02 -9.59 -11.11
CA ASN A 486 10.84 -8.39 -11.02
C ASN A 486 10.25 -7.15 -11.73
N PRO A 487 8.95 -6.85 -11.54
CA PRO A 487 8.20 -6.05 -12.49
C PRO A 487 8.68 -4.58 -12.56
N VAL A 488 8.63 -4.01 -13.76
CA VAL A 488 8.82 -2.58 -14.02
C VAL A 488 7.73 -2.11 -14.98
N ARG A 489 7.13 -0.95 -14.73
CA ARG A 489 6.18 -0.38 -15.68
C ARG A 489 6.92 0.52 -16.67
N ILE A 490 6.88 0.16 -17.95
CA ILE A 490 7.29 1.02 -19.05
C ILE A 490 6.08 1.82 -19.50
N VAL A 491 6.21 3.14 -19.55
CA VAL A 491 5.19 4.05 -20.07
C VAL A 491 5.75 4.69 -21.34
N THR A 492 5.11 4.42 -22.47
CA THR A 492 5.50 4.92 -23.78
C THR A 492 4.54 6.03 -24.20
N ILE A 493 5.10 7.15 -24.61
CA ILE A 493 4.37 8.36 -24.95
C ILE A 493 4.65 8.71 -26.41
N ASN A 494 3.60 8.82 -27.22
CA ASN A 494 3.68 9.32 -28.57
C ASN A 494 3.38 10.83 -28.58
N THR A 495 4.39 11.65 -28.85
CA THR A 495 4.28 13.12 -28.82
C THR A 495 3.46 13.70 -29.95
N ALA A 496 3.34 12.98 -31.08
CA ALA A 496 2.53 13.41 -32.21
C ALA A 496 1.02 13.27 -31.94
N THR A 497 0.60 12.20 -31.28
CA THR A 497 -0.81 11.84 -31.07
C THR A 497 -1.30 12.07 -29.64
N GLY A 498 -0.39 12.18 -28.68
CA GLY A 498 -0.71 12.19 -27.25
C GLY A 498 -1.09 10.82 -26.68
N GLN A 499 -0.93 9.74 -27.44
CA GLN A 499 -1.16 8.39 -26.94
C GLN A 499 -0.15 8.05 -25.84
N VAL A 500 -0.64 7.48 -24.74
CA VAL A 500 0.16 6.97 -23.63
C VAL A 500 -0.20 5.51 -23.42
N THR A 501 0.74 4.62 -23.72
CA THR A 501 0.60 3.20 -23.42
C THR A 501 1.47 2.84 -22.23
N SER A 502 1.06 1.85 -21.46
CA SER A 502 1.95 1.27 -20.44
C SER A 502 1.96 -0.24 -20.49
N LYS A 503 3.08 -0.81 -20.08
CA LYS A 503 3.34 -2.25 -20.01
C LYS A 503 4.06 -2.56 -18.70
N VAL A 504 3.55 -3.50 -17.92
CA VAL A 504 4.23 -3.99 -16.72
C VAL A 504 5.04 -5.21 -17.12
N ASP A 505 6.30 -4.97 -17.45
CA ASP A 505 7.26 -5.99 -17.89
C ASP A 505 7.92 -6.66 -16.69
N ASN A 506 8.21 -7.96 -16.81
CA ASN A 506 9.12 -8.66 -15.91
C ASN A 506 10.47 -8.91 -16.63
N PRO A 507 11.52 -8.14 -16.32
CA PRO A 507 12.87 -8.30 -16.86
C PRO A 507 13.51 -9.68 -16.70
N ILE A 508 13.04 -10.54 -15.78
CA ILE A 508 13.65 -11.85 -15.54
C ILE A 508 13.16 -12.90 -16.54
N ASP A 509 11.84 -12.97 -16.77
CA ASP A 509 11.23 -14.02 -17.60
C ASP A 509 10.54 -13.47 -18.87
N GLY A 510 10.51 -12.15 -19.05
CA GLY A 510 9.90 -11.48 -20.20
C GLY A 510 8.37 -11.43 -20.16
N THR A 511 7.73 -11.91 -19.09
CA THR A 511 6.27 -11.90 -18.97
C THR A 511 5.72 -10.48 -18.78
N VAL A 512 4.44 -10.32 -19.10
CA VAL A 512 3.74 -9.04 -19.05
C VAL A 512 2.54 -9.18 -18.12
N LYS A 513 2.52 -8.43 -17.02
CA LYS A 513 1.44 -8.52 -16.03
C LYS A 513 0.20 -7.71 -16.41
N GLY A 514 0.37 -6.67 -17.22
CA GLY A 514 -0.74 -5.82 -17.62
C GLY A 514 -0.31 -4.73 -18.59
N THR A 515 -1.27 -4.22 -19.35
CA THR A 515 -1.09 -3.09 -20.26
C THR A 515 -2.22 -2.08 -20.11
N THR A 516 -1.94 -0.82 -20.44
CA THR A 516 -2.94 0.25 -20.51
C THR A 516 -2.74 1.05 -21.79
N SER A 517 -3.79 1.73 -22.26
CA SER A 517 -3.72 2.65 -23.39
C SER A 517 -4.69 3.81 -23.16
N ASP A 518 -4.15 5.02 -23.10
CA ASP A 518 -4.87 6.26 -22.85
C ASP A 518 -4.39 7.37 -23.81
N THR A 519 -5.01 8.54 -23.74
CA THR A 519 -4.64 9.69 -24.56
C THR A 519 -4.67 10.95 -23.72
N ILE A 520 -3.59 11.72 -23.76
CA ILE A 520 -3.42 13.01 -23.09
C ILE A 520 -3.23 14.11 -24.12
N THR A 521 -3.55 15.35 -23.76
CA THR A 521 -3.15 16.51 -24.55
C THR A 521 -1.76 16.94 -24.11
N LEU A 522 -0.83 17.09 -25.06
CA LEU A 522 0.54 17.50 -24.79
C LEU A 522 0.75 18.99 -25.07
N THR A 523 1.54 19.63 -24.22
CA THR A 523 2.15 20.93 -24.50
C THR A 523 3.42 20.71 -25.32
N ARG A 524 3.56 21.42 -26.43
CA ARG A 524 4.71 21.32 -27.35
C ARG A 524 5.61 22.55 -27.21
N LYS A 525 6.88 22.39 -27.57
CA LYS A 525 7.81 23.52 -27.73
C LYS A 525 7.25 24.46 -28.80
N ALA A 526 7.32 25.76 -28.52
CA ALA A 526 6.91 26.80 -29.45
C ALA A 526 7.84 26.88 -30.67
#